data_AF-A0A831RI48-F1
#
_entry.id   AF-A0A831RI48-F1
#
_cell.length_a   1.000
_cell.length_b   1.000
_cell.length_c   1.000
_cell.angle_alpha   90.00
_cell.angle_beta   90.00
_cell.angle_gamma   90.00
#
_symmetry.space_group_name_H-M   'P 1'
#
loop_
_entity.id
_entity.type
_entity.pdbx_description
1 polymer ?
#
loop_
_entity_poly.entity_id
_entity_poly.type
_entity_poly.pdbx_seq_one_letter_code
_entity_poly.pdbx_strand_id
1 'polypeptide(L)'
;MRELTPSLCYLIPTTVHFDGLTPSRIVYPEAVRFTPAFATQGLDVYEGVARIRVEFPAGAVQHADGIRGTVRVQACNQQICLPPVTLPLKVDNARPAR
;
A
#
# COMPACT_ATOMS: atom_id res chain seq x y z
N MET A 1 7.40 -8.15 -14.55
CA MET A 1 7.38 -6.73 -14.12
C MET A 1 5.96 -6.25 -14.34
N ARG A 2 5.27 -5.75 -13.31
CA ARG A 2 3.91 -5.26 -13.50
C ARG A 2 3.82 -3.90 -12.81
N GLU A 3 3.89 -2.86 -13.62
CA GLU A 3 3.49 -1.50 -13.27
C GLU A 3 2.11 -1.57 -12.59
N LEU A 4 1.88 -0.73 -11.58
CA LEU A 4 0.56 -0.51 -11.01
C LEU A 4 -0.31 0.22 -12.05
N THR A 5 -0.84 -0.50 -13.04
CA THR A 5 -1.98 -0.02 -13.81
C THR A 5 -3.23 -0.36 -13.01
N PRO A 6 -3.89 0.62 -12.37
CA PRO A 6 -5.23 0.37 -11.84
C PRO A 6 -6.11 -0.12 -12.99
N SER A 7 -6.98 -1.10 -12.75
CA SER A 7 -7.84 -1.67 -13.80
C SER A 7 -8.72 -0.62 -14.48
N LEU A 8 -8.90 0.56 -13.86
CA LEU A 8 -9.62 1.71 -14.39
C LEU A 8 -8.91 3.00 -13.97
N CYS A 9 -8.82 3.97 -14.87
CA CYS A 9 -8.04 5.21 -14.68
C CYS A 9 -8.51 6.09 -13.50
N TYR A 10 -9.71 5.85 -12.97
CA TYR A 10 -10.29 6.61 -11.87
C TYR A 10 -10.08 5.96 -10.49
N LEU A 11 -9.49 4.76 -10.43
CA LEU A 11 -9.23 4.10 -9.15
C LEU A 11 -8.04 4.73 -8.47
N ILE A 12 -8.22 5.05 -7.19
CA ILE A 12 -7.17 5.57 -6.34
C ILE A 12 -6.33 4.37 -5.88
N PRO A 13 -5.07 4.23 -6.33
CA PRO A 13 -4.25 3.11 -5.90
C PRO A 13 -3.89 3.27 -4.43
N THR A 14 -3.66 2.15 -3.75
CA THR A 14 -2.97 2.16 -2.47
C THR A 14 -1.54 2.62 -2.71
N THR A 15 -1.10 3.66 -2.00
CA THR A 15 0.26 4.18 -2.14
C THR A 15 0.93 4.27 -0.78
N VAL A 16 2.22 3.92 -0.74
CA VAL A 16 3.06 4.05 0.45
C VAL A 16 4.10 5.14 0.21
N HIS A 17 4.26 6.03 1.19
CA HIS A 17 5.29 7.06 1.22
C HIS A 17 6.14 6.90 2.49
N PHE A 18 7.41 7.26 2.41
CA PHE A 18 8.36 7.17 3.52
C PHE A 18 9.09 8.49 3.72
N ASP A 19 9.24 8.88 4.98
CA ASP A 19 9.86 10.15 5.35
C ASP A 19 11.38 10.02 5.30
N GLY A 20 12.04 10.77 4.40
CA GLY A 20 13.51 10.79 4.29
C GLY A 20 14.13 9.48 3.78
N LEU A 21 13.32 8.48 3.40
CA LEU A 21 13.76 7.21 2.85
C LEU A 21 13.19 7.03 1.45
N THR A 22 14.04 6.58 0.52
CA THR A 22 13.60 6.22 -0.83
C THR A 22 13.70 4.71 -0.98
N PRO A 23 12.57 4.00 -1.18
CA PRO A 23 12.59 2.56 -1.41
C PRO A 23 13.18 2.26 -2.80
N SER A 24 13.97 1.18 -2.89
CA SER A 24 14.45 0.67 -4.18
C SER A 24 13.35 -0.11 -4.91
N ARG A 25 12.42 -0.70 -4.16
CA ARG A 25 11.30 -1.47 -4.69
C ARG A 25 10.12 -1.48 -3.72
N ILE A 26 8.91 -1.36 -4.26
CA ILE A 26 7.66 -1.61 -3.54
C ILE A 26 6.93 -2.73 -4.28
N VAL A 27 6.57 -3.78 -3.56
CA VAL A 27 5.82 -4.93 -4.09
C VAL A 27 4.47 -5.00 -3.38
N TYR A 28 3.42 -4.82 -4.17
CA TYR A 28 2.05 -4.94 -3.73
C TYR A 28 1.57 -6.39 -3.86
N PRO A 29 0.66 -6.85 -2.97
CA PRO A 29 0.12 -8.19 -3.06
C PRO A 29 -0.75 -8.35 -4.33
N GLU A 30 -1.06 -9.60 -4.66
CA GLU A 30 -2.05 -9.89 -5.69
C GLU A 30 -3.42 -9.34 -5.29
N ALA A 31 -4.11 -8.72 -6.25
CA ALA A 31 -5.44 -8.17 -6.03
C ALA A 31 -6.52 -9.21 -6.31
N VAL A 32 -7.65 -9.07 -5.65
CA VAL A 32 -8.85 -9.87 -5.85
C VAL A 32 -9.88 -9.05 -6.62
N ARG A 33 -10.61 -9.69 -7.53
CA ARG A 33 -11.68 -9.04 -8.28
C ARG A 33 -12.94 -8.92 -7.43
N PHE A 34 -13.33 -7.70 -7.11
CA PHE A 34 -14.54 -7.36 -6.36
C PHE A 34 -15.51 -6.58 -7.26
N THR A 35 -16.74 -7.09 -7.43
CA THR A 35 -17.73 -6.50 -8.35
C THR A 35 -18.96 -6.01 -7.58
N PRO A 36 -18.91 -4.81 -6.97
CA PRO A 36 -20.06 -4.23 -6.30
C PRO A 36 -21.07 -3.68 -7.32
N ALA A 37 -22.32 -3.46 -6.90
CA ALA A 37 -23.39 -3.01 -7.78
C ALA A 37 -23.10 -1.68 -8.49
N PHE A 38 -22.31 -0.79 -7.85
CA PHE A 38 -21.92 0.51 -8.42
C PHE A 38 -20.72 0.45 -9.38
N ALA A 39 -20.00 -0.67 -9.44
CA ALA A 39 -18.85 -0.86 -10.31
C ALA A 39 -18.93 -2.24 -10.98
N THR A 40 -19.90 -2.39 -11.88
CA THR A 40 -20.21 -3.64 -12.60
C THR A 40 -19.05 -4.17 -13.45
N GLN A 41 -18.16 -3.29 -13.90
CA GLN A 41 -16.92 -3.68 -14.55
C GLN A 41 -15.98 -4.46 -13.62
N GLY A 42 -16.11 -4.30 -12.30
CA GLY A 42 -15.26 -4.90 -11.28
C GLY A 42 -14.09 -4.01 -10.88
N LEU A 43 -13.66 -4.17 -9.64
CA LEU A 43 -12.56 -3.45 -8.98
C LEU A 43 -11.50 -4.46 -8.56
N ASP A 44 -10.23 -4.13 -8.77
CA ASP A 44 -9.15 -4.92 -8.18
C ASP A 44 -8.86 -4.36 -6.80
N VAL A 45 -9.14 -5.15 -5.77
CA VAL A 45 -9.07 -4.75 -4.36
C VAL A 45 -8.17 -5.68 -3.57
N TYR A 46 -7.87 -5.28 -2.34
CA TYR A 46 -7.29 -6.18 -1.35
C TYR A 46 -8.34 -6.51 -0.29
N GLU A 47 -8.44 -7.79 0.06
CA GLU A 47 -9.33 -8.27 1.11
C GLU A 47 -8.53 -8.91 2.25
N GLY A 48 -9.06 -8.86 3.47
CA GLY A 48 -8.39 -9.40 4.65
C GLY A 48 -7.11 -8.64 4.98
N VAL A 49 -5.96 -9.32 4.91
CA VAL A 49 -4.65 -8.77 5.27
C VAL A 49 -3.78 -8.55 4.02
N ALA A 50 -3.65 -7.30 3.61
CA ALA A 50 -2.79 -6.89 2.50
C ALA A 50 -1.34 -6.70 2.96
N ARG A 51 -0.41 -7.56 2.52
CA ARG A 51 1.02 -7.46 2.85
C ARG A 51 1.77 -6.74 1.74
N ILE A 52 2.14 -5.48 1.97
CA ILE A 52 3.00 -4.70 1.08
C ILE A 52 4.45 -4.92 1.50
N ARG A 53 5.31 -5.38 0.59
CA ARG A 53 6.75 -5.55 0.84
C ARG A 53 7.49 -4.36 0.28
N VAL A 54 8.37 -3.77 1.09
CA VAL A 54 9.21 -2.65 0.70
C VAL A 54 10.66 -3.01 0.90
N GLU A 55 11.47 -2.76 -0.11
CA GLU A 55 12.91 -2.96 -0.10
C GLU A 55 13.59 -1.60 -0.14
N PHE A 56 14.62 -1.44 0.68
CA PHE A 56 15.43 -0.23 0.76
C PHE A 56 16.87 -0.55 0.35
N PRO A 57 17.63 0.44 -0.16
CA PRO A 57 19.06 0.31 -0.32
C PRO A 57 19.74 -0.11 1.00
N ALA A 58 20.78 -0.94 0.90
CA ALA A 58 21.56 -1.33 2.07
C ALA A 58 22.08 -0.07 2.79
N GLY A 59 21.93 -0.02 4.12
CA GLY A 59 22.34 1.15 4.91
C GLY A 59 21.26 2.20 5.12
N ALA A 60 20.22 2.26 4.27
CA ALA A 60 19.21 3.33 4.31
C ALA A 60 18.48 3.42 5.66
N VAL A 61 18.24 2.29 6.32
CA VAL A 61 17.52 2.21 7.60
C VAL A 61 18.44 2.08 8.82
N GLN A 62 19.76 1.99 8.64
CA GLN A 62 20.72 1.73 9.73
C GLN A 62 20.81 2.88 10.74
N HIS A 63 20.58 4.12 10.30
CA HIS A 63 20.66 5.33 11.13
C HIS A 63 19.28 5.95 11.40
N ALA A 64 18.21 5.30 10.96
CA ALA A 64 16.85 5.78 11.20
C ALA A 64 16.38 5.33 12.59
N ASP A 65 15.72 6.21 13.36
CA ASP A 65 15.06 5.87 14.62
C ASP A 65 13.71 5.13 14.38
N GLY A 66 13.76 4.13 13.49
CA GLY A 66 12.59 3.49 12.89
C GLY A 66 12.16 4.13 11.56
N ILE A 67 11.32 3.41 10.84
CA ILE A 67 10.75 3.85 9.55
C ILE A 67 9.45 4.59 9.82
N ARG A 68 9.34 5.80 9.29
CA ARG A 68 8.11 6.61 9.32
C ARG A 68 7.62 6.88 7.91
N GLY A 69 6.33 7.12 7.79
CA GLY A 69 5.72 7.47 6.52
C GLY A 69 4.21 7.44 6.59
N THR A 70 3.59 7.26 5.42
CA THR A 70 2.14 7.21 5.30
C THR A 70 1.70 6.15 4.29
N VAL A 71 0.51 5.59 4.52
CA VAL A 71 -0.19 4.75 3.55
C VAL A 71 -1.51 5.43 3.20
N ARG A 72 -1.68 5.76 1.93
CA ARG A 72 -2.97 6.27 1.42
C ARG A 72 -3.79 5.11 0.89
N VAL A 73 -5.01 4.98 1.39
CA VAL A 73 -5.95 3.91 1.03
C VAL A 73 -7.33 4.47 0.73
N GLN A 74 -8.09 3.72 -0.05
CA GLN A 74 -9.52 3.93 -0.22
C GLN A 74 -10.24 2.61 0.07
N ALA A 75 -11.18 2.64 1.01
CA ALA A 75 -12.00 1.48 1.33
C ALA A 75 -13.33 1.54 0.58
N CYS A 76 -13.81 0.39 0.13
CA CYS A 76 -15.12 0.23 -0.50
C CYS A 76 -15.88 -0.92 0.15
N ASN A 77 -17.20 -0.85 0.11
CA ASN A 77 -18.10 -1.96 0.42
C ASN A 77 -18.98 -2.27 -0.80
N GLN A 78 -20.06 -3.03 -0.66
CA GLN A 78 -20.92 -3.40 -1.80
C GLN A 78 -21.75 -2.24 -2.38
N GLN A 79 -21.86 -1.14 -1.66
CA GLN A 79 -22.74 -0.01 -2.00
C GLN A 79 -21.95 1.24 -2.42
N ILE A 80 -20.81 1.50 -1.78
CA ILE A 80 -20.05 2.75 -1.95
C ILE A 80 -18.55 2.54 -1.78
N CYS A 81 -17.78 3.48 -2.32
CA CYS A 81 -16.41 3.74 -1.91
C CYS A 81 -16.38 4.99 -1.01
N LEU A 82 -15.67 4.90 0.10
CA LEU A 82 -15.48 6.02 1.02
C LEU A 82 -14.44 7.01 0.45
N PRO A 83 -14.39 8.25 0.95
CA PRO A 83 -13.28 9.15 0.67
C PRO A 83 -11.94 8.49 1.04
N PRO A 84 -10.87 8.74 0.27
CA PRO A 84 -9.55 8.23 0.57
C PRO A 84 -9.02 8.81 1.88
N VAL A 85 -8.28 8.01 2.64
CA VAL A 85 -7.66 8.40 3.90
C VAL A 85 -6.16 8.12 3.87
N THR A 86 -5.41 8.93 4.61
CA THR A 86 -3.96 8.76 4.80
C THR A 86 -3.71 8.27 6.21
N LEU A 87 -3.16 7.08 6.34
CA LEU A 87 -2.85 6.44 7.61
C LEU A 87 -1.36 6.62 7.93
N PRO A 88 -0.99 6.92 9.18
CA PRO A 88 0.41 6.97 9.58
C PRO A 88 1.02 5.56 9.56
N LEU A 89 2.24 5.46 9.04
CA LEU A 89 3.06 4.25 9.08
C LEU A 89 4.22 4.48 10.05
N LYS A 90 4.35 3.59 11.03
CA LYS A 90 5.51 3.55 11.92
C LYS A 90 5.97 2.11 12.07
N VAL A 91 7.22 1.85 11.74
CA VAL A 91 7.89 0.58 12.02
C VAL A 91 9.07 0.89 12.90
N ASP A 92 9.00 0.47 14.15
CA ASP A 92 10.13 0.60 15.05
C ASP A 92 11.24 -0.36 14.61
N ASN A 93 12.50 0.08 14.70
CA ASN A 93 13.66 -0.77 14.44
C ASN A 93 13.79 -1.80 15.56
N ALA A 94 12.97 -2.86 15.51
CA ALA A 94 13.19 -4.04 16.33
C ALA A 94 14.48 -4.70 15.85
N ARG A 95 15.52 -4.61 16.68
CA ARG A 95 16.81 -5.31 16.58
C ARG A 95 16.61 -6.74 16.02
N PRO A 96 17.44 -7.22 15.07
CA PRO A 96 17.39 -8.63 14.69
C PRO A 96 17.69 -9.49 15.91
N ALA A 97 16.80 -10.45 16.20
CA ALA A 97 17.08 -11.50 17.18
C ALA A 97 18.38 -12.19 16.77
N ARG A 98 19.35 -12.15 17.68
CA ARG A 98 20.70 -12.69 17.52
C ARG A 98 20.69 -14.21 17.55
#